data_AF-A0A920G0G9-F1
#
_entry.id   AF-A0A920G0G9-F1
#
_cell.length_a   1.000
_cell.length_b   1.000
_cell.length_c   1.000
_cell.angle_alpha   90.00
_cell.angle_beta   90.00
_cell.angle_gamma   90.00
#
_symmetry.space_group_name_H-M   'P 1'
#
loop_
_entity.id
_entity.type
_entity.pdbx_description
1 polymer ?
#
loop_
_entity_poly.entity_id
_entity_poly.type
_entity_poly.pdbx_seq_one_letter_code
_entity_poly.pdbx_strand_id
1 'polypeptide(L)'
;MHPCLIQKQKEIKWNDARDIVIDAYEEFSVDLAKIVKRFFDGRWIDAKIKDGKVTGAFAHPMTTDTHPYILMNYQGKPRDVMTLAHELGHGIHQVLASDLGPLLSDTPLTLAETASVFGEMLTYRKLIQNTKNEFERKVLLASKIEDMINTVIRQISFFKFEQLVHQSRKEGELTSEDINDIWLETQKNSLGPLNQIR
;
A
#
# COMPACT_ATOMS: atom_id res chain seq x y z
N MET A 1 30.02 -9.68 7.80
CA MET A 1 29.11 -8.57 8.16
C MET A 1 29.70 -7.26 7.66
N HIS A 2 29.32 -6.81 6.47
CA HIS A 2 29.63 -5.45 6.02
C HIS A 2 28.56 -4.52 6.59
N PRO A 3 28.92 -3.40 7.23
CA PRO A 3 27.96 -2.47 7.77
C PRO A 3 27.19 -1.85 6.61
N CYS A 4 25.88 -2.10 6.55
CA CYS A 4 24.97 -1.39 5.66
C CYS A 4 25.03 0.09 6.05
N LEU A 5 25.77 0.88 5.27
CA LEU A 5 25.79 2.32 5.39
C LEU A 5 24.37 2.81 5.11
N ILE A 6 23.63 3.14 6.17
CA ILE A 6 22.37 3.88 6.07
C ILE A 6 22.74 5.24 5.50
N GLN A 7 22.76 5.35 4.18
CA GLN A 7 22.73 6.66 3.54
C GLN A 7 21.46 7.35 4.01
N LYS A 8 21.62 8.59 4.48
CA LYS A 8 20.50 9.46 4.82
C LYS A 8 19.68 9.64 3.55
N GLN A 9 18.61 8.87 3.40
CA GLN A 9 17.71 8.96 2.25
C GLN A 9 17.27 10.41 2.12
N LYS A 10 17.42 10.97 0.92
CA LYS A 10 17.03 12.34 0.64
C LYS A 10 15.53 12.48 0.88
N GLU A 11 15.16 13.45 1.70
CA GLU A 11 13.76 13.77 1.95
C GLU A 11 13.10 14.25 0.65
N ILE A 12 11.98 13.62 0.28
CA ILE A 12 11.17 13.98 -0.87
C ILE A 12 10.09 14.94 -0.37
N LYS A 13 10.13 16.20 -0.81
CA LYS A 13 9.14 17.18 -0.38
C LYS A 13 7.77 16.84 -0.94
N TRP A 14 6.71 17.30 -0.28
CA TRP A 14 5.32 17.05 -0.71
C TRP A 14 5.05 17.43 -2.17
N ASN A 15 5.56 18.58 -2.62
CA ASN A 15 5.39 19.01 -4.01
C ASN A 15 6.15 18.10 -4.98
N ASP A 16 7.35 17.63 -4.62
CA ASP A 16 8.11 16.69 -5.44
C ASP A 16 7.36 15.36 -5.54
N ALA A 17 6.77 14.86 -4.44
CA ALA A 17 5.96 13.66 -4.42
C ALA A 17 4.70 13.79 -5.27
N ARG A 18 4.01 14.92 -5.18
CA ARG A 18 2.85 15.25 -6.04
C ARG A 18 3.23 15.15 -7.51
N ASP A 19 4.32 15.82 -7.90
CA ASP A 19 4.74 15.91 -9.30
C ASP A 19 5.18 14.52 -9.81
N ILE A 20 5.91 13.75 -8.99
CA ILE A 20 6.28 12.36 -9.31
C ILE A 20 5.06 11.48 -9.60
N VAL A 21 4.04 11.54 -8.73
CA VAL A 21 2.85 10.70 -8.88
C VAL A 21 2.02 11.15 -10.08
N ILE A 22 1.81 12.47 -10.25
CA ILE A 22 1.11 13.01 -11.42
C ILE A 22 1.80 12.57 -12.72
N ASP A 23 3.11 12.74 -12.81
CA ASP A 23 3.88 12.37 -14.01
C ASP A 23 3.81 10.87 -14.29
N ALA A 24 3.82 10.03 -13.25
CA ALA A 24 3.70 8.58 -13.39
C ALA A 24 2.33 8.17 -13.95
N TYR A 25 1.25 8.80 -13.48
CA TYR A 25 -0.08 8.58 -14.04
C TYR A 25 -0.23 9.18 -15.43
N GLU A 26 0.35 10.34 -15.71
CA GLU A 26 0.25 11.03 -17.01
C GLU A 26 0.96 10.27 -18.13
N GLU A 27 2.11 9.65 -17.82
CA GLU A 27 2.82 8.76 -18.74
C GLU A 27 1.98 7.51 -19.12
N PHE A 28 1.10 7.06 -18.23
CA PHE A 28 0.20 5.93 -18.50
C PHE A 28 -1.11 6.38 -19.17
N SER A 29 -1.78 7.40 -18.62
CA SER A 29 -3.04 7.94 -19.10
C SER A 29 -3.25 9.37 -18.61
N VAL A 30 -3.34 10.29 -19.57
CA VAL A 30 -3.65 11.71 -19.32
C VAL A 30 -4.97 11.88 -18.56
N ASP A 31 -5.97 11.03 -18.79
CA ASP A 31 -7.26 11.14 -18.13
C ASP A 31 -7.20 10.70 -16.66
N LEU A 32 -6.41 9.67 -16.33
CA LEU A 32 -6.17 9.30 -14.93
C LEU A 32 -5.37 10.39 -14.20
N ALA A 33 -4.38 10.99 -14.87
CA ALA A 33 -3.62 12.10 -14.30
C ALA A 33 -4.51 13.33 -14.01
N LYS A 34 -5.53 13.61 -14.83
CA LYS A 34 -6.51 14.66 -14.52
C LYS A 34 -7.28 14.36 -13.24
N ILE A 35 -7.66 13.10 -13.00
CA ILE A 35 -8.31 12.69 -11.75
C ILE A 35 -7.36 12.91 -10.58
N VAL A 36 -6.11 12.45 -10.68
CA VAL A 36 -5.07 12.67 -9.65
C VAL A 36 -4.87 14.16 -9.35
N LYS A 37 -4.77 15.01 -10.38
CA LYS A 37 -4.66 16.47 -10.23
C LYS A 37 -5.79 17.05 -9.38
N ARG A 38 -7.04 16.58 -9.59
CA ARG A 38 -8.21 17.01 -8.78
C ARG A 38 -8.06 16.71 -7.28
N PHE A 39 -7.42 15.59 -6.89
CA PHE A 39 -7.18 15.30 -5.47
C PHE A 39 -6.28 16.35 -4.81
N PHE A 40 -5.23 16.79 -5.52
CA PHE A 40 -4.32 17.81 -5.01
C PHE A 40 -4.95 19.21 -5.05
N ASP A 41 -5.53 19.60 -6.17
CA ASP A 41 -6.12 20.93 -6.38
C ASP A 41 -7.33 21.16 -5.47
N GLY A 42 -8.15 20.11 -5.31
CA GLY A 42 -9.32 20.11 -4.44
C GLY A 42 -9.01 19.97 -2.95
N ARG A 43 -7.75 19.74 -2.57
CA ARG A 43 -7.30 19.48 -1.19
C ARG A 43 -8.03 18.27 -0.57
N TRP A 44 -8.16 17.18 -1.32
CA TRP A 44 -8.82 15.94 -0.89
C TRP A 44 -7.87 14.99 -0.13
N ILE A 45 -6.62 15.41 0.06
CA ILE A 45 -5.58 14.63 0.74
C ILE A 45 -5.16 15.35 2.02
N ASP A 46 -5.42 14.75 3.19
CA ASP A 46 -4.84 15.20 4.45
C ASP A 46 -3.53 14.44 4.70
N ALA A 47 -2.41 15.02 4.26
CA ALA A 47 -1.08 14.41 4.35
C ALA A 47 -0.23 14.85 5.56
N LYS A 48 -0.51 16.03 6.13
CA LYS A 48 0.35 16.63 7.17
C LYS A 48 0.22 15.87 8.48
N ILE A 49 1.35 15.62 9.14
CA ILE A 49 1.41 15.04 10.49
C ILE A 49 0.96 16.09 11.50
N LYS A 50 0.08 15.68 12.42
CA LYS A 50 -0.43 16.52 13.52
C LYS A 50 -0.52 15.67 14.78
N ASP A 51 -0.36 16.32 15.93
CA ASP A 51 -0.58 15.66 17.21
C ASP A 51 -2.04 15.19 17.31
N GLY A 52 -2.25 13.97 17.83
CA GLY A 52 -3.56 13.33 17.88
C GLY A 52 -4.16 12.86 16.55
N LYS A 53 -3.46 12.98 15.41
CA LYS A 53 -3.94 12.45 14.12
C LYS A 53 -3.85 10.92 14.08
N VAL A 54 -4.88 10.28 13.51
CA VAL A 54 -4.91 8.83 13.28
C VAL A 54 -3.70 8.38 12.47
N THR A 55 -3.10 7.26 12.86
CA THR A 55 -1.93 6.67 12.21
C THR A 55 -2.31 5.90 10.95
N GLY A 56 -1.32 5.63 10.09
CA GLY A 56 -1.54 4.91 8.83
C GLY A 56 -1.96 5.81 7.67
N ALA A 57 -2.54 5.18 6.66
CA ALA A 57 -3.10 5.82 5.47
C ALA A 57 -4.32 5.02 4.99
N PHE A 58 -5.29 5.71 4.38
CA PHE A 58 -6.44 5.09 3.73
C PHE A 58 -7.14 6.08 2.78
N ALA A 59 -7.85 5.54 1.78
CA ALA A 59 -8.79 6.26 0.93
C ALA A 59 -10.24 5.92 1.32
N HIS A 60 -11.00 6.92 1.75
CA HIS A 60 -12.38 6.75 2.20
C HIS A 60 -13.37 7.19 1.11
N PRO A 61 -14.25 6.29 0.63
CA PRO A 61 -15.32 6.67 -0.29
C PRO A 61 -16.39 7.49 0.44
N MET A 62 -17.08 8.37 -0.26
CA MET A 62 -18.19 9.15 0.30
C MET A 62 -19.50 8.73 -0.40
N THR A 63 -20.38 9.68 -0.71
CA THR A 63 -21.52 9.44 -1.60
C THR A 63 -21.06 9.48 -3.06
N THR A 64 -21.86 8.97 -4.00
CA THR A 64 -21.53 9.01 -5.44
C THR A 64 -21.35 10.42 -5.99
N ASP A 65 -21.97 11.41 -5.34
CA ASP A 65 -21.90 12.82 -5.77
C ASP A 65 -20.74 13.57 -5.08
N THR A 66 -20.02 12.90 -4.18
CA THR A 66 -18.92 13.48 -3.40
C THR A 66 -17.63 12.73 -3.68
N HIS A 67 -16.57 13.48 -3.94
CA HIS A 67 -15.25 12.90 -4.12
C HIS A 67 -14.77 12.15 -2.86
N PRO A 68 -13.95 11.10 -3.02
CA PRO A 68 -13.33 10.44 -1.88
C PRO A 68 -12.26 11.32 -1.24
N TYR A 69 -11.84 10.94 -0.04
CA TYR A 69 -10.77 11.60 0.71
C TYR A 69 -9.66 10.63 1.04
N ILE A 70 -8.43 11.12 1.02
CA ILE A 70 -7.24 10.36 1.41
C ILE A 70 -6.71 10.93 2.72
N LEU A 71 -6.51 10.06 3.70
CA LEU A 71 -5.76 10.38 4.90
C LEU A 71 -4.41 9.67 4.82
N MET A 72 -3.32 10.39 5.09
CA MET A 72 -2.01 9.78 5.27
C MET A 72 -1.11 10.62 6.20
N ASN A 73 0.02 10.05 6.57
CA ASN A 73 1.03 10.70 7.40
C ASN A 73 2.36 10.79 6.64
N TYR A 74 2.56 11.88 5.91
CA TYR A 74 3.70 12.05 5.01
C TYR A 74 4.93 12.63 5.75
N GLN A 75 6.02 11.86 5.79
CA GLN A 75 7.30 12.20 6.44
C GLN A 75 8.43 12.49 5.43
N GLY A 76 8.14 12.49 4.13
CA GLY A 76 9.13 12.71 3.08
C GLY A 76 10.03 11.51 2.79
N LYS A 77 9.65 10.31 3.22
CA LYS A 77 10.37 9.08 2.90
C LYS A 77 9.93 8.55 1.52
N PRO A 78 10.79 7.84 0.77
CA PRO A 78 10.40 7.18 -0.48
C PRO A 78 9.16 6.28 -0.32
N ARG A 79 9.05 5.57 0.81
CA ARG A 79 7.88 4.76 1.15
C ARG A 79 6.59 5.57 1.22
N ASP A 80 6.65 6.83 1.66
CA ASP A 80 5.46 7.68 1.76
C ASP A 80 4.94 8.07 0.37
N VAL A 81 5.83 8.22 -0.62
CA VAL A 81 5.43 8.44 -2.03
C VAL A 81 4.69 7.21 -2.57
N MET A 82 5.15 6.01 -2.21
CA MET A 82 4.49 4.76 -2.58
C MET A 82 3.12 4.63 -1.92
N THR A 83 3.01 4.97 -0.63
CA THR A 83 1.72 5.01 0.08
C THR A 83 0.78 6.04 -0.54
N LEU A 84 1.26 7.24 -0.90
CA LEU A 84 0.45 8.23 -1.60
C LEU A 84 -0.10 7.68 -2.93
N ALA A 85 0.74 7.03 -3.73
CA ALA A 85 0.33 6.41 -4.98
C ALA A 85 -0.68 5.27 -4.78
N HIS A 86 -0.49 4.47 -3.73
CA HIS A 86 -1.40 3.38 -3.34
C HIS A 86 -2.81 3.93 -3.04
N GLU A 87 -2.91 4.91 -2.14
CA GLU A 87 -4.20 5.52 -1.79
C GLU A 87 -4.83 6.28 -2.95
N LEU A 88 -4.04 6.92 -3.81
CA LEU A 88 -4.55 7.54 -5.04
C LEU A 88 -5.11 6.51 -6.01
N GLY A 89 -4.56 5.29 -6.07
CA GLY A 89 -5.15 4.20 -6.85
C GLY A 89 -6.54 3.83 -6.37
N HIS A 90 -6.76 3.75 -5.05
CA HIS A 90 -8.11 3.59 -4.49
C HIS A 90 -8.99 4.80 -4.83
N GLY A 91 -8.50 6.02 -4.64
CA GLY A 91 -9.27 7.24 -4.91
C GLY A 91 -9.70 7.36 -6.37
N ILE A 92 -8.84 7.04 -7.32
CA ILE A 92 -9.18 7.00 -8.76
C ILE A 92 -10.27 5.98 -9.02
N HIS A 93 -10.12 4.77 -8.47
CA HIS A 93 -11.09 3.71 -8.67
C HIS A 93 -12.47 4.11 -8.12
N GLN A 94 -12.51 4.71 -6.94
CA GLN A 94 -13.72 5.25 -6.32
C GLN A 94 -14.37 6.36 -7.16
N VAL A 95 -13.58 7.28 -7.73
CA VAL A 95 -14.08 8.33 -8.64
C VAL A 95 -14.64 7.76 -9.93
N LEU A 96 -14.05 6.69 -10.48
CA LEU A 96 -14.55 6.06 -11.71
C LEU A 96 -15.79 5.21 -11.45
N ALA A 97 -15.89 4.58 -10.28
CA ALA A 97 -17.03 3.75 -9.89
C ALA A 97 -18.26 4.58 -9.49
N SER A 98 -18.10 5.87 -9.14
CA SER A 98 -19.21 6.71 -8.67
C SER A 98 -20.34 6.84 -9.70
N ASP A 99 -20.01 6.82 -10.99
CA ASP A 99 -20.97 6.95 -12.09
C ASP A 99 -21.92 5.75 -12.21
N LEU A 100 -21.58 4.62 -11.58
CA LEU A 100 -22.45 3.43 -11.53
C LEU A 100 -23.61 3.58 -10.55
N GLY A 101 -23.61 4.63 -9.72
CA GLY A 101 -24.63 4.92 -8.73
C GLY A 101 -24.46 4.12 -7.42
N PRO A 102 -25.22 4.47 -6.36
CA PRO A 102 -24.93 4.02 -4.98
C PRO A 102 -24.99 2.51 -4.77
N LEU A 103 -25.68 1.77 -5.64
CA LEU A 103 -25.85 0.32 -5.53
C LEU A 103 -24.72 -0.47 -6.20
N LEU A 104 -24.00 0.15 -7.13
CA LEU A 104 -23.01 -0.52 -7.98
C LEU A 104 -21.60 0.08 -7.86
N SER A 105 -21.46 1.20 -7.16
CA SER A 105 -20.18 1.87 -6.95
C SER A 105 -19.29 1.19 -5.91
N ASP A 106 -19.83 0.28 -5.09
CA ASP A 106 -19.05 -0.47 -4.11
C ASP A 106 -18.22 -1.56 -4.80
N THR A 107 -16.98 -1.71 -4.36
CA THR A 107 -16.00 -2.60 -4.99
C THR A 107 -15.46 -3.60 -3.99
N PRO A 108 -15.45 -4.92 -4.32
CA PRO A 108 -14.83 -5.91 -3.46
C PRO A 108 -13.36 -5.58 -3.17
N LEU A 109 -12.91 -5.87 -1.95
CA LEU A 109 -11.56 -5.50 -1.49
C LEU A 109 -10.45 -5.95 -2.45
N THR A 110 -10.52 -7.18 -2.97
CA THR A 110 -9.52 -7.71 -3.90
C THR A 110 -9.42 -6.90 -5.20
N LEU A 111 -10.55 -6.39 -5.69
CA LEU A 111 -10.58 -5.53 -6.88
C LEU A 111 -10.09 -4.12 -6.54
N ALA A 112 -10.43 -3.60 -5.37
CA ALA A 112 -9.92 -2.31 -4.88
C ALA A 112 -8.38 -2.32 -4.76
N GLU A 113 -7.80 -3.39 -4.22
CA GLU A 113 -6.34 -3.57 -4.10
C GLU A 113 -5.64 -3.67 -5.46
N THR A 114 -6.32 -4.16 -6.49
CA THR A 114 -5.75 -4.19 -7.84
C THR A 114 -5.47 -2.77 -8.33
N ALA A 115 -6.37 -1.82 -8.06
CA ALA A 115 -6.20 -0.42 -8.45
C ALA A 115 -5.09 0.29 -7.64
N SER A 116 -5.01 0.05 -6.34
CA SER A 116 -3.98 0.65 -5.48
C SER A 116 -2.58 0.15 -5.82
N VAL A 117 -2.41 -1.17 -5.96
CA VAL A 117 -1.14 -1.79 -6.38
C VAL A 117 -0.75 -1.34 -7.79
N PHE A 118 -1.71 -1.19 -8.71
CA PHE A 118 -1.44 -0.66 -10.04
C PHE A 118 -0.85 0.76 -9.99
N GLY A 119 -1.47 1.67 -9.23
CA GLY A 119 -0.98 3.04 -9.04
C GLY A 119 0.41 3.11 -8.41
N GLU A 120 0.62 2.28 -7.39
CA GLU A 120 1.93 2.09 -6.76
C GLU A 120 2.97 1.65 -7.81
N MET A 121 2.64 0.68 -8.67
CA MET A 121 3.58 0.17 -9.67
C MET A 121 3.93 1.19 -10.76
N LEU A 122 3.00 2.04 -11.18
CA LEU A 122 3.29 3.14 -12.11
C LEU A 122 4.33 4.09 -11.50
N THR A 123 4.09 4.50 -10.25
CA THR A 123 4.97 5.42 -9.51
C THR A 123 6.35 4.81 -9.27
N TYR A 124 6.40 3.53 -8.90
CA TYR A 124 7.65 2.79 -8.74
C TYR A 124 8.51 2.78 -10.01
N ARG A 125 7.89 2.49 -11.17
CA ARG A 125 8.58 2.48 -12.46
C ARG A 125 9.18 3.85 -12.77
N LYS A 126 8.42 4.92 -12.52
CA LYS A 126 8.88 6.30 -12.71
C LYS A 126 10.07 6.64 -11.83
N LEU A 127 10.00 6.29 -10.54
CA LEU A 127 11.10 6.49 -9.59
C LEU A 127 12.37 5.79 -10.07
N ILE A 128 12.26 4.52 -10.45
CA ILE A 128 13.39 3.74 -10.98
C ILE A 128 14.00 4.34 -12.25
N GLN A 129 13.17 4.81 -13.19
CA GLN A 129 13.65 5.44 -14.42
C GLN A 129 14.40 6.76 -14.14
N ASN A 130 13.96 7.51 -13.12
CA ASN A 130 14.58 8.77 -12.73
C ASN A 130 15.84 8.60 -11.87
N THR A 131 16.05 7.42 -11.27
CA THR A 131 17.26 7.11 -10.51
C THR A 131 18.46 6.93 -11.43
N LYS A 132 19.41 7.87 -11.38
CA LYS A 132 20.67 7.83 -12.16
C LYS A 132 21.78 7.01 -11.50
N ASN A 133 21.70 6.80 -10.19
CA ASN A 133 22.71 6.08 -9.44
C ASN A 133 22.41 4.58 -9.46
N GLU A 134 23.32 3.79 -10.05
CA GLU A 134 23.20 2.33 -10.14
C GLU A 134 23.05 1.63 -8.78
N PHE A 135 23.70 2.14 -7.73
CA PHE A 135 23.56 1.60 -6.38
C PHE A 135 22.17 1.86 -5.82
N GLU A 136 21.67 3.10 -5.90
CA GLU A 136 20.31 3.43 -5.45
C GLU A 136 19.24 2.65 -6.22
N ARG A 137 19.44 2.46 -7.53
CA ARG A 137 18.56 1.64 -8.38
C ARG A 137 18.50 0.20 -7.90
N LYS A 138 19.65 -0.41 -7.58
CA LYS A 138 19.71 -1.77 -7.01
C LYS A 138 19.02 -1.85 -5.65
N VAL A 139 19.17 -0.84 -4.80
CA VAL A 139 18.48 -0.77 -3.50
C VAL A 139 16.96 -0.71 -3.68
N LEU A 140 16.45 0.11 -4.61
CA LEU A 140 15.01 0.19 -4.90
C LEU A 140 14.45 -1.12 -5.46
N LEU A 141 15.21 -1.83 -6.30
CA LEU A 141 14.84 -3.15 -6.83
C LEU A 141 14.81 -4.21 -5.73
N ALA A 142 15.88 -4.29 -4.93
CA ALA A 142 15.97 -5.23 -3.83
C ALA A 142 14.84 -5.03 -2.81
N SER A 143 14.61 -3.77 -2.39
CA SER A 143 13.52 -3.42 -1.46
C SER A 143 12.16 -3.85 -2.00
N LYS A 144 11.88 -3.62 -3.29
CA LYS A 144 10.59 -4.01 -3.86
C LYS A 144 10.41 -5.53 -3.93
N ILE A 145 11.46 -6.27 -4.28
CA ILE A 145 11.42 -7.74 -4.30
C ILE A 145 11.17 -8.26 -2.87
N GLU A 146 11.90 -7.73 -1.88
CA GLU A 146 11.73 -8.10 -0.48
C GLU A 146 10.31 -7.78 0.03
N ASP A 147 9.79 -6.60 -0.28
CA ASP A 147 8.43 -6.20 0.07
C ASP A 147 7.37 -7.12 -0.56
N MET A 148 7.55 -7.51 -1.83
CA MET A 148 6.64 -8.42 -2.52
C MET A 148 6.68 -9.84 -1.92
N ILE A 149 7.87 -10.36 -1.64
CA ILE A 149 8.05 -11.67 -0.99
C ILE A 149 7.39 -11.65 0.40
N ASN A 150 7.70 -10.63 1.21
CA ASN A 150 7.12 -10.47 2.55
C ASN A 150 5.59 -10.36 2.49
N THR A 151 5.06 -9.62 1.51
CA THR A 151 3.61 -9.47 1.33
C THR A 151 2.98 -10.82 0.98
N VAL A 152 3.45 -11.52 -0.05
CA VAL A 152 2.85 -12.79 -0.49
C VAL A 152 2.92 -13.84 0.62
N ILE A 153 4.10 -14.03 1.22
CA ILE A 153 4.32 -15.04 2.26
C ILE A 153 3.43 -14.74 3.47
N ARG A 154 3.41 -13.48 3.94
CA ARG A 154 2.61 -13.08 5.10
C ARG A 154 1.10 -13.22 4.84
N GLN A 155 0.61 -12.83 3.67
CA GLN A 155 -0.81 -12.95 3.35
C GLN A 155 -1.25 -14.43 3.23
N ILE A 156 -0.41 -15.29 2.65
CA ILE A 156 -0.67 -16.75 2.65
C ILE A 156 -0.72 -17.30 4.08
N SER A 157 0.18 -16.84 4.96
CA SER A 157 0.19 -17.24 6.36
C SER A 157 -1.08 -16.81 7.10
N PHE A 158 -1.53 -15.57 6.91
CA PHE A 158 -2.77 -15.06 7.50
C PHE A 158 -4.00 -15.81 6.98
N PHE A 159 -4.05 -16.07 5.67
CA PHE A 159 -5.11 -16.88 5.08
C PHE A 159 -5.15 -18.29 5.68
N LYS A 160 -4.01 -18.96 5.81
CA LYS A 160 -3.93 -20.30 6.43
C LYS A 160 -4.35 -20.27 7.89
N PHE A 161 -3.92 -19.25 8.65
CA PHE A 161 -4.34 -19.06 10.04
C PHE A 161 -5.86 -18.91 10.13
N GLU A 162 -6.45 -18.02 9.35
CA GLU A 162 -7.89 -17.79 9.33
C GLU A 162 -8.65 -19.07 8.93
N GLN A 163 -8.17 -19.78 7.92
CA GLN A 163 -8.77 -21.03 7.47
C GLN A 163 -8.76 -22.10 8.57
N LEU A 164 -7.63 -22.28 9.27
CA LEU A 164 -7.49 -23.26 10.34
C LEU A 164 -8.37 -22.89 11.55
N VAL A 165 -8.37 -21.62 11.98
CA VAL A 165 -9.25 -21.16 13.07
C VAL A 165 -10.72 -21.43 12.75
N HIS A 166 -11.17 -21.09 11.54
CA HIS A 166 -12.56 -21.33 11.14
C HIS A 166 -12.89 -22.82 10.98
N GLN A 167 -11.92 -23.66 10.61
CA GLN A 167 -12.12 -25.09 10.52
C GLN A 167 -12.21 -25.73 11.91
N SER A 168 -11.29 -25.41 12.82
CA SER A 168 -11.30 -25.92 14.19
C SER A 168 -12.52 -25.45 14.99
N ARG A 169 -13.02 -24.23 14.72
CA ARG A 169 -14.24 -23.71 15.37
C ARG A 169 -15.49 -24.54 15.06
N LYS A 170 -15.51 -25.30 13.95
CA LYS A 170 -16.62 -26.22 13.63
C LYS A 170 -16.69 -27.41 14.57
N GLU A 171 -15.57 -27.76 15.20
CA GLU A 171 -15.44 -28.93 16.10
C GLU A 171 -15.72 -28.57 17.56
N GLY A 172 -15.60 -27.29 17.94
CA GLY A 172 -15.82 -26.85 19.31
C GLY A 172 -15.46 -25.39 19.53
N GLU A 173 -15.56 -24.95 20.78
CA GLU A 173 -15.08 -23.65 21.22
C GLU A 173 -13.56 -23.65 21.33
N LEU A 174 -12.92 -22.57 20.87
CA LEU A 174 -11.47 -22.42 20.89
C LEU A 174 -11.07 -21.52 22.05
N THR A 175 -10.12 -21.98 22.85
CA THR A 175 -9.48 -21.17 23.89
C THR A 175 -8.43 -20.24 23.26
N SER A 176 -7.95 -19.28 24.05
CA SER A 176 -6.83 -18.43 23.61
C SER A 176 -5.54 -19.22 23.37
N GLU A 177 -5.35 -20.34 24.08
CA GLU A 177 -4.19 -21.22 23.88
C GLU A 177 -4.28 -21.94 22.53
N ASP A 178 -5.44 -22.47 22.17
CA ASP A 178 -5.65 -23.12 20.86
C ASP A 178 -5.39 -22.15 19.69
N ILE A 179 -5.87 -20.90 19.81
CA ILE A 179 -5.64 -19.87 18.78
C ILE A 179 -4.15 -19.52 18.67
N ASN A 180 -3.45 -19.42 19.80
CA ASN A 180 -2.01 -19.14 19.82
C ASN A 180 -1.21 -20.28 19.19
N ASP A 181 -1.60 -21.53 19.42
CA ASP A 181 -0.93 -22.70 18.83
C ASP A 181 -1.11 -22.74 17.31
N ILE A 182 -2.33 -22.48 16.82
CA ILE A 182 -2.60 -22.36 15.37
C ILE A 182 -1.79 -21.20 14.77
N TRP A 183 -1.68 -20.06 15.46
CA TRP A 183 -0.83 -18.96 15.03
C TRP A 183 0.64 -19.39 14.92
N LEU A 184 1.20 -20.00 15.95
CA LEU A 184 2.60 -20.43 15.95
C LEU A 184 2.87 -21.49 14.87
N GLU A 185 1.96 -22.43 14.66
CA GLU A 185 2.07 -23.43 13.61
C GLU A 185 2.12 -22.80 12.21
N THR A 186 1.18 -21.89 11.93
CA THR A 186 1.10 -21.22 10.62
C THR A 186 2.28 -20.29 10.35
N GLN A 187 2.82 -19.62 11.38
CA GLN A 187 4.04 -18.84 11.24
C GLN A 187 5.26 -19.73 10.94
N LYS A 188 5.43 -20.86 11.66
CA LYS A 188 6.51 -21.82 11.43
C LYS A 188 6.49 -22.40 10.02
N ASN A 189 5.31 -22.76 9.53
CA ASN A 189 5.14 -23.28 8.17
C ASN A 189 5.42 -22.24 7.08
N SER A 190 5.23 -20.94 7.39
CA SER A 190 5.41 -19.86 6.44
C SER A 190 6.85 -19.34 6.36
N LEU A 191 7.53 -19.25 7.50
CA LEU A 191 8.89 -18.68 7.61
C LEU A 191 9.99 -19.75 7.56
N GLY A 192 9.62 -21.04 7.59
CA GLY A 192 10.56 -22.15 7.71
C GLY A 192 11.09 -22.32 9.14
N PRO A 193 12.01 -23.26 9.38
CA PRO A 193 12.59 -23.46 10.70
C PRO A 193 13.31 -22.18 11.16
N LEU A 194 13.00 -21.73 12.38
CA LEU A 194 13.54 -20.52 13.04
C LEU A 194 15.09 -20.47 13.13
N ASN A 195 15.79 -21.52 12.73
CA ASN A 195 17.23 -21.70 12.89
C ASN A 195 18.07 -21.26 11.68
N GLN A 196 17.46 -20.68 10.63
CA GLN A 196 18.20 -20.27 9.41
C GLN A 196 18.34 -18.76 9.22
N ILE A 197 17.84 -17.94 10.15
CA ILE A 197 18.04 -16.48 10.12
C ILE A 197 19.14 -16.15 11.15
N ARG A 198 20.39 -16.06 10.68
CA ARG A 198 21.56 -15.53 11.40
C ARG A 198 22.21 -14.42 10.60
#